data_AF-A0AA36H8P8-F1
#
_entry.id   AF-A0AA36H8P8-F1
#
_cell.length_a   1.000
_cell.length_b   1.000
_cell.length_c   1.000
_cell.angle_alpha   90.00
_cell.angle_beta   90.00
_cell.angle_gamma   90.00
#
_symmetry.space_group_name_H-M   'P 1'
#
loop_
_entity.id
_entity.type
_entity.pdbx_description
1 polymer ?
#
loop_
_entity_poly.entity_id
_entity_poly.type
_entity_poly.pdbx_seq_one_letter_code
_entity_poly.pdbx_strand_id
1 'polypeptide(L)'
;MNILQPPMILLLSLSVIQFIILTQFNWRCAEKADSSRKYVGFRMNKGRFGAQLFHLISGYGIARTLNRTHYLSLQDGYIAHVVKFLRQFKDVFPRLQDTFVLAPYDAPETHVDFIGGCCNFLNPLRLYNNTAEYMFLKFKFGQHPKYFQDYLADIRQILKFSSVVEQTGEKSFRTVWKS
;
A
#
# COMPACT_ATOMS: atom_id res chain seq x y z
N MET A 1 49.12 13.71 35.36
CA MET A 1 47.67 13.67 35.03
C MET A 1 47.43 14.64 33.89
N ASN A 2 47.28 14.15 32.66
CA ASN A 2 47.03 15.02 31.50
C ASN A 2 45.53 15.31 31.41
N ILE A 3 45.14 16.49 31.88
CA ILE A 3 43.77 17.00 31.75
C ILE A 3 43.59 17.42 30.29
N LEU A 4 42.61 16.82 29.60
CA LEU A 4 42.28 17.17 28.22
C LEU A 4 41.91 18.65 28.12
N GLN A 5 42.48 19.36 27.14
CA GLN A 5 42.17 20.77 26.91
C GLN A 5 40.71 20.94 26.45
N PRO A 6 40.03 22.04 26.84
CA PRO A 6 38.60 22.28 26.54
C PRO A 6 38.15 22.12 25.07
N PRO A 7 38.92 22.51 24.03
CA PRO A 7 38.50 22.29 22.64
C PRO A 7 38.45 20.79 22.27
N MET A 8 39.24 19.95 22.94
CA MET A 8 39.30 18.51 22.66
C MET A 8 38.05 17.79 23.20
N ILE A 9 37.46 18.28 24.30
CA ILE A 9 36.22 17.74 24.88
C ILE A 9 35.01 18.03 23.98
N LEU A 10 34.96 19.22 23.37
CA LEU A 10 33.91 19.61 22.42
C LEU A 10 33.93 18.79 21.13
N LEU A 11 35.12 18.45 20.63
CA LEU A 11 35.26 17.60 19.44
C LEU A 11 34.81 16.15 19.73
N LEU A 12 35.10 15.65 20.93
CA LEU A 12 34.66 14.32 21.37
C LEU A 12 33.14 14.27 21.61
N SER A 13 32.52 15.33 22.12
CA SER A 13 31.07 15.33 22.33
C SER A 13 30.30 15.37 21.00
N LEU A 14 30.77 16.16 20.02
CA LEU A 14 30.16 16.23 18.69
C LEU A 14 30.29 14.91 17.93
N SER A 15 31.42 14.20 18.04
CA SER A 15 31.60 12.91 17.37
C SER A 15 30.69 11.82 17.95
N VAL A 16 30.49 11.82 19.27
CA VAL A 16 29.55 10.91 19.95
C VAL A 16 28.11 11.19 19.54
N ILE A 17 27.70 12.46 19.46
CA ILE A 17 26.35 12.84 19.01
C ILE A 17 26.12 12.39 17.56
N GLN A 18 27.08 12.63 16.66
CA GLN A 18 26.99 12.19 15.27
C GLN A 18 26.86 10.66 15.17
N PHE A 19 27.63 9.93 15.98
CA PHE A 19 27.56 8.47 16.04
C PHE A 19 26.20 7.96 16.55
N ILE A 20 25.62 8.61 17.56
CA ILE A 20 24.29 8.29 18.06
C ILE A 20 23.22 8.55 16.99
N ILE A 21 23.30 9.66 16.26
CA ILE A 21 22.36 9.98 15.17
C ILE A 21 22.47 8.94 14.05
N LEU A 22 23.69 8.57 13.64
CA LEU A 22 23.92 7.57 12.59
C LEU A 22 23.43 6.18 13.00
N THR A 23 23.67 5.78 14.25
CA THR A 23 23.19 4.48 14.77
C THR A 23 21.68 4.44 14.90
N GLN A 24 21.03 5.51 15.38
CA GLN A 24 19.57 5.60 15.41
C GLN A 24 18.94 5.62 14.02
N PHE A 25 19.58 6.30 13.06
CA PHE A 25 19.12 6.32 11.67
C PHE A 25 19.25 4.95 11.00
N ASN A 26 20.40 4.28 11.18
CA ASN A 26 20.62 2.93 10.67
C ASN A 26 19.67 1.91 11.32
N TRP A 27 19.41 2.01 12.63
CA TRP A 27 18.44 1.16 13.33
C TRP A 27 17.02 1.34 12.78
N ARG A 28 16.58 2.59 12.57
CA ARG A 28 15.28 2.88 11.95
C ARG A 28 15.18 2.39 10.50
N CYS A 29 16.27 2.45 9.74
CA CYS A 29 16.33 1.88 8.39
C CYS A 29 16.26 0.34 8.42
N ALA A 30 16.95 -0.30 9.38
CA ALA A 30 16.91 -1.75 9.57
C ALA A 30 15.54 -2.25 10.03
N GLU A 31 14.85 -1.53 10.91
CA GLU A 31 13.48 -1.83 11.33
C GLU A 31 12.47 -1.69 10.16
N LYS A 32 12.78 -0.84 9.17
CA LYS A 32 11.98 -0.72 7.94
C LYS A 32 12.24 -1.87 6.95
N ALA A 33 13.40 -2.52 7.04
CA ALA A 33 13.78 -3.71 6.30
C ALA A 33 13.45 -4.98 7.11
N ASP A 34 12.18 -5.13 7.49
CA ASP A 34 11.67 -6.36 8.09
C ASP A 34 11.63 -7.46 7.03
N SER A 35 12.64 -8.34 7.03
CA SER A 35 12.78 -9.49 6.13
C SER A 35 11.65 -10.52 6.26
N SER A 36 10.70 -10.33 7.18
CA SER A 36 9.49 -11.15 7.30
C SER A 36 8.31 -10.61 6.47
N ARG A 37 8.33 -9.34 6.05
CA ARG A 37 7.19 -8.74 5.33
C ARG A 37 7.12 -9.28 3.91
N LYS A 38 6.08 -10.08 3.69
CA LYS A 38 5.74 -10.63 2.39
C LYS A 38 4.65 -9.80 1.73
N TYR A 39 4.74 -9.70 0.41
CA TYR A 39 3.88 -8.87 -0.42
C TYR A 39 3.06 -9.75 -1.37
N VAL A 40 1.89 -9.25 -1.75
CA VAL A 40 1.07 -9.80 -2.82
C VAL A 40 0.48 -8.69 -3.66
N GLY A 41 0.52 -8.88 -4.96
CA GLY A 41 0.07 -7.90 -5.94
C GLY A 41 -0.41 -8.63 -7.18
N PHE A 42 -1.00 -7.89 -8.10
CA PHE A 42 -1.49 -8.44 -9.35
C PHE A 42 -1.62 -7.35 -10.39
N ARG A 43 -1.80 -7.79 -11.63
CA ARG A 43 -1.87 -6.92 -12.80
C ARG A 43 -2.92 -5.83 -12.61
N MET A 44 -2.49 -4.59 -12.78
CA MET A 44 -3.33 -3.41 -12.88
C MET A 44 -4.12 -3.44 -14.19
N ASN A 45 -5.26 -2.76 -14.22
CA ASN A 45 -6.13 -2.73 -15.41
C ASN A 45 -6.23 -1.31 -16.00
N LYS A 46 -6.71 -1.21 -17.25
CA LYS A 46 -6.97 0.07 -17.94
C LYS A 46 -8.34 0.68 -17.60
N GLY A 47 -9.03 0.16 -16.59
CA GLY A 47 -10.35 0.62 -16.18
C GLY A 47 -10.33 2.05 -15.63
N ARG A 48 -11.54 2.60 -15.44
CA ARG A 48 -11.78 3.94 -14.87
C ARG A 48 -11.79 3.89 -13.33
N PHE A 49 -12.10 5.02 -12.69
CA PHE A 49 -12.10 5.20 -11.23
C PHE A 49 -12.70 4.02 -10.46
N GLY A 50 -13.95 3.61 -10.75
CA GLY A 50 -14.58 2.49 -10.04
C GLY A 50 -13.85 1.15 -10.20
N ALA A 51 -13.31 0.86 -11.39
CA ALA A 51 -12.56 -0.36 -11.64
C ALA A 51 -11.19 -0.38 -10.93
N GLN A 52 -10.55 0.79 -10.82
CA GLN A 52 -9.32 0.92 -10.03
C GLN A 52 -9.62 0.79 -8.53
N LEU A 53 -10.73 1.37 -8.06
CA LEU A 53 -11.11 1.26 -6.66
C LEU A 53 -11.38 -0.19 -6.27
N PHE A 54 -12.14 -0.90 -7.11
CA PHE A 54 -12.44 -2.31 -6.91
C PHE A 54 -11.17 -3.16 -6.93
N HIS A 55 -10.22 -2.86 -7.82
CA HIS A 55 -8.90 -3.50 -7.86
C HIS A 55 -8.15 -3.32 -6.54
N LEU A 56 -8.04 -2.08 -6.04
CA LEU A 56 -7.34 -1.80 -4.78
C LEU A 56 -7.98 -2.52 -3.58
N ILE A 57 -9.30 -2.50 -3.48
CA ILE A 57 -10.03 -3.16 -2.38
C ILE A 57 -9.93 -4.68 -2.48
N SER A 58 -9.94 -5.24 -3.68
CA SER A 58 -9.73 -6.69 -3.87
C SER A 58 -8.30 -7.09 -3.50
N GLY A 59 -7.31 -6.27 -3.85
CA GLY A 59 -5.92 -6.48 -3.43
C GLY A 59 -5.74 -6.39 -1.94
N TYR A 60 -6.39 -5.43 -1.29
CA TYR A 60 -6.43 -5.35 0.17
C TYR A 60 -6.98 -6.64 0.79
N GLY A 61 -8.15 -7.10 0.34
CA GLY A 61 -8.77 -8.32 0.88
C GLY A 61 -7.94 -9.59 0.65
N ILE A 62 -7.36 -9.75 -0.54
CA ILE A 62 -6.43 -10.85 -0.84
C ILE A 62 -5.19 -10.79 0.06
N ALA A 63 -4.61 -9.61 0.25
CA ALA A 63 -3.45 -9.41 1.09
C ALA A 63 -3.73 -9.75 2.56
N ARG A 64 -4.87 -9.30 3.10
CA ARG A 64 -5.32 -9.65 4.45
C ARG A 64 -5.56 -11.15 4.61
N THR A 65 -6.17 -11.79 3.61
CA THR A 65 -6.42 -13.24 3.61
C THR A 65 -5.12 -14.04 3.69
N LEU A 66 -4.07 -13.55 3.03
CA LEU A 66 -2.76 -14.21 2.94
C LEU A 66 -1.77 -13.78 4.02
N ASN A 67 -2.17 -12.89 4.94
CA ASN A 67 -1.27 -12.23 5.89
C ASN A 67 -0.05 -11.59 5.21
N ARG A 68 -0.31 -10.85 4.14
CA ARG A 68 0.68 -10.14 3.30
C ARG A 68 0.32 -8.67 3.17
N THR A 69 1.26 -7.88 2.66
CA THR A 69 1.03 -6.48 2.28
C THR A 69 0.63 -6.39 0.81
N HIS A 70 -0.43 -5.65 0.51
CA HIS A 70 -0.81 -5.40 -0.87
C HIS A 70 0.21 -4.47 -1.53
N TYR A 71 0.71 -4.83 -2.72
CA TYR A 71 1.60 -3.97 -3.48
C TYR A 71 1.14 -3.75 -4.92
N LEU A 72 1.53 -2.60 -5.48
CA LEU A 72 1.35 -2.26 -6.89
C LEU A 72 2.68 -2.37 -7.62
N SER A 73 2.74 -3.23 -8.64
CA SER A 73 3.94 -3.46 -9.44
C SER A 73 4.22 -2.28 -10.38
N LEU A 74 5.46 -1.80 -10.40
CA LEU A 74 5.87 -0.78 -11.37
C LEU A 74 6.18 -1.38 -12.76
N GLN A 75 6.43 -2.69 -12.82
CA GLN A 75 6.85 -3.40 -14.04
C GLN A 75 5.67 -3.72 -14.97
N ASP A 76 4.43 -3.65 -14.49
CA ASP A 76 3.24 -4.07 -15.24
C ASP A 76 2.83 -3.09 -16.37
N GLY A 77 3.57 -1.99 -16.59
CA GLY A 77 3.38 -1.06 -17.73
C GLY A 77 2.09 -0.22 -17.70
N TYR A 78 1.17 -0.49 -16.76
CA TYR A 78 -0.07 0.26 -16.56
C TYR A 78 0.04 1.37 -15.51
N ILE A 79 1.16 1.46 -14.80
CA ILE A 79 1.31 2.37 -13.65
C ILE A 79 1.02 3.84 -14.02
N ALA A 80 1.46 4.29 -15.19
CA ALA A 80 1.20 5.66 -15.66
C ALA A 80 -0.30 5.99 -15.76
N HIS A 81 -1.12 5.01 -16.19
CA HIS A 81 -2.58 5.16 -16.22
C HIS A 81 -3.20 5.11 -14.82
N VAL A 82 -2.65 4.31 -13.91
CA VAL A 82 -3.17 4.12 -12.56
C VAL A 82 -2.84 5.30 -11.63
N VAL A 83 -1.65 5.90 -11.77
CA VAL A 83 -1.19 7.01 -10.91
C VAL A 83 -2.17 8.18 -10.87
N LYS A 84 -2.84 8.52 -11.98
CA LYS A 84 -3.85 9.59 -11.97
C LYS A 84 -5.02 9.27 -11.05
N PHE A 85 -5.44 8.00 -10.98
CA PHE A 85 -6.50 7.56 -10.09
C PHE A 85 -6.02 7.44 -8.65
N LEU A 86 -4.77 7.03 -8.41
CA LEU A 86 -4.21 7.04 -7.06
C LEU A 86 -4.21 8.45 -6.44
N ARG A 87 -3.93 9.48 -7.24
CA ARG A 87 -4.06 10.88 -6.81
C ARG A 87 -5.51 11.24 -6.46
N GLN A 88 -6.45 10.92 -7.36
CA GLN A 88 -7.87 11.15 -7.09
C GLN A 88 -8.37 10.41 -5.85
N PHE A 89 -7.93 9.17 -5.63
CA PHE A 89 -8.28 8.42 -4.42
C PHE A 89 -7.72 9.03 -3.16
N LYS A 90 -6.51 9.60 -3.20
CA LYS A 90 -5.96 10.32 -2.05
C LYS A 90 -6.84 11.50 -1.65
N ASP A 91 -7.38 12.21 -2.64
CA ASP A 91 -8.24 13.37 -2.39
C ASP A 91 -9.65 12.96 -1.93
N VAL A 92 -10.18 11.84 -2.44
CA VAL A 92 -11.54 11.36 -2.13
C VAL A 92 -11.59 10.47 -0.90
N PHE A 93 -10.67 9.51 -0.77
CA PHE A 93 -10.59 8.47 0.27
C PHE A 93 -9.17 8.44 0.86
N PRO A 94 -8.80 9.42 1.72
CA PRO A 94 -7.41 9.62 2.12
C PRO A 94 -6.76 8.41 2.79
N ARG A 95 -7.54 7.57 3.47
CA ARG A 95 -7.06 6.35 4.14
C ARG A 95 -6.80 5.18 3.20
N LEU A 96 -7.24 5.25 1.94
CA LEU A 96 -7.01 4.18 0.97
C LEU A 96 -5.53 4.01 0.65
N GLN A 97 -4.75 5.09 0.66
CA GLN A 97 -3.31 5.05 0.37
C GLN A 97 -2.54 4.19 1.39
N ASP A 98 -3.06 4.02 2.61
CA ASP A 98 -2.41 3.27 3.68
C ASP A 98 -2.58 1.74 3.52
N THR A 99 -3.34 1.31 2.51
CA THR A 99 -3.69 -0.10 2.28
C THR A 99 -2.79 -0.82 1.29
N PHE A 100 -1.89 -0.09 0.60
CA PHE A 100 -0.99 -0.65 -0.39
C PHE A 100 0.35 0.09 -0.41
N VAL A 101 1.36 -0.56 -0.96
CA VAL A 101 2.68 0.03 -1.23
C VAL A 101 3.01 -0.02 -2.71
N LEU A 102 3.89 0.86 -3.18
CA LEU A 102 4.51 0.69 -4.50
C LEU A 102 5.72 -0.24 -4.34
N ALA A 103 5.84 -1.25 -5.19
CA ALA A 103 7.03 -2.10 -5.18
C ALA A 103 8.28 -1.32 -5.65
N PRO A 104 9.48 -1.69 -5.16
CA PRO A 104 10.73 -1.33 -5.81
C PRO A 104 10.71 -1.68 -7.31
N TYR A 105 11.42 -0.92 -8.12
CA TYR A 105 11.45 -1.11 -9.57
C TYR A 105 11.93 -2.51 -9.98
N ASP A 106 12.91 -3.03 -9.25
CA ASP A 106 13.61 -4.30 -9.44
C ASP A 106 13.15 -5.40 -8.46
N ALA A 107 11.96 -5.25 -7.87
CA ALA A 107 11.43 -6.26 -6.95
C ALA A 107 11.41 -7.66 -7.61
N PRO A 108 11.92 -8.71 -6.92
CA PRO A 108 11.99 -10.07 -7.47
C PRO A 108 10.61 -10.74 -7.46
N GLU A 109 9.76 -10.35 -8.41
CA GLU A 109 8.40 -10.86 -8.53
C GLU A 109 8.36 -12.33 -8.91
N THR A 110 7.77 -13.16 -8.04
CA THR A 110 7.40 -14.53 -8.39
C THR A 110 6.00 -14.54 -8.98
N HIS A 111 5.89 -14.79 -10.28
CA HIS A 111 4.60 -14.84 -10.96
C HIS A 111 3.89 -16.18 -10.74
N VAL A 112 2.75 -16.14 -10.06
CA VAL A 112 1.96 -17.33 -9.71
C VAL A 112 0.69 -17.37 -10.55
N ASP A 113 0.42 -18.50 -11.19
CA ASP A 113 -0.86 -18.72 -11.89
C ASP A 113 -2.00 -18.71 -10.86
N PHE A 114 -2.96 -17.83 -11.06
CA PHE A 114 -4.11 -17.69 -10.16
C PHE A 114 -5.41 -17.95 -10.90
N ILE A 115 -5.83 -17.03 -11.77
CA ILE A 115 -7.08 -17.20 -12.54
C ILE A 115 -6.99 -16.52 -13.91
N GLY A 116 -7.28 -17.28 -14.97
CA GLY A 116 -7.15 -16.81 -16.36
C GLY A 116 -8.34 -15.99 -16.89
N GLY A 117 -9.52 -16.15 -16.28
CA GLY A 117 -10.77 -15.52 -16.72
C GLY A 117 -11.21 -14.34 -15.84
N CYS A 118 -12.19 -13.55 -16.34
CA CYS A 118 -12.83 -12.56 -15.49
C CYS A 118 -13.73 -13.22 -14.46
N CYS A 119 -13.86 -12.53 -13.33
CA CYS A 119 -15.07 -12.53 -12.52
C CYS A 119 -15.35 -13.86 -11.79
N ASN A 120 -14.45 -14.83 -11.88
CA ASN A 120 -14.48 -16.06 -11.11
C ASN A 120 -13.81 -15.84 -9.74
N PHE A 121 -14.33 -16.53 -8.72
CA PHE A 121 -13.70 -16.57 -7.41
C PHE A 121 -12.79 -17.78 -7.29
N LEU A 122 -11.57 -17.53 -6.84
CA LEU A 122 -10.65 -18.56 -6.39
C LEU A 122 -10.15 -18.18 -5.00
N ASN A 123 -10.27 -19.07 -4.03
CA ASN A 123 -9.88 -18.77 -2.66
C ASN A 123 -8.36 -18.50 -2.57
N PRO A 124 -7.91 -17.31 -2.15
CA PRO A 124 -6.49 -17.00 -2.02
C PRO A 124 -5.74 -17.91 -1.05
N LEU A 125 -6.42 -18.47 -0.03
CA LEU A 125 -5.79 -19.33 1.00
C LEU A 125 -5.04 -20.53 0.44
N ARG A 126 -5.34 -20.98 -0.79
CA ARG A 126 -4.53 -22.00 -1.49
C ARG A 126 -3.04 -21.61 -1.64
N LEU A 127 -2.72 -20.32 -1.54
CA LEU A 127 -1.38 -19.76 -1.64
C LEU A 127 -0.79 -19.36 -0.28
N TYR A 128 -1.43 -19.69 0.84
CA TYR A 128 -1.00 -19.28 2.18
C TYR A 128 0.45 -19.71 2.49
N ASN A 129 0.82 -20.92 2.10
CA ASN A 129 2.17 -21.47 2.32
C ASN A 129 3.20 -21.03 1.28
N ASN A 130 2.85 -20.15 0.34
CA ASN A 130 3.80 -19.65 -0.64
C ASN A 130 4.92 -18.85 0.07
N THR A 131 6.17 -19.07 -0.34
CA THR A 131 7.34 -18.47 0.32
C THR A 131 7.87 -17.20 -0.37
N ALA A 132 7.38 -16.87 -1.57
CA ALA A 132 7.85 -15.70 -2.31
C ALA A 132 7.68 -14.42 -1.50
N GLU A 133 8.67 -13.54 -1.57
CA GLU A 133 8.63 -12.21 -0.96
C GLU A 133 7.62 -11.33 -1.72
N TYR A 134 7.80 -11.14 -3.02
CA TYR A 134 6.85 -10.46 -3.90
C TYR A 134 6.08 -11.48 -4.74
N MET A 135 4.87 -11.82 -4.30
CA MET A 135 4.01 -12.73 -5.04
C MET A 135 3.12 -11.95 -6.03
N PHE A 136 3.42 -12.06 -7.32
CA PHE A 136 2.63 -11.46 -8.38
C PHE A 136 1.60 -12.47 -8.89
N LEU A 137 0.34 -12.26 -8.55
CA LEU A 137 -0.75 -13.13 -8.98
C LEU A 137 -1.11 -12.81 -10.43
N LYS A 138 -1.00 -13.80 -11.32
CA LYS A 138 -1.48 -13.71 -12.69
C LYS A 138 -3.01 -13.78 -12.69
N PHE A 139 -3.62 -12.62 -12.49
CA PHE A 139 -5.03 -12.38 -12.74
C PHE A 139 -5.26 -10.90 -13.11
N LYS A 140 -6.24 -10.64 -13.97
CA LYS A 140 -6.38 -9.33 -14.65
C LYS A 140 -7.37 -8.37 -14.01
N PHE A 141 -8.41 -8.89 -13.36
CA PHE A 141 -9.58 -8.09 -12.99
C PHE A 141 -9.86 -7.99 -11.50
N GLY A 142 -9.78 -9.11 -10.76
CA GLY A 142 -10.09 -9.12 -9.32
C GLY A 142 -11.53 -8.78 -9.00
N GLN A 143 -12.44 -8.83 -9.98
CA GLN A 143 -13.78 -8.24 -9.88
C GLN A 143 -14.79 -9.05 -9.04
N HIS A 144 -14.34 -10.01 -8.24
CA HIS A 144 -15.24 -10.83 -7.43
C HIS A 144 -15.29 -10.32 -5.97
N PRO A 145 -16.46 -9.93 -5.44
CA PRO A 145 -16.57 -9.32 -4.11
C PRO A 145 -16.12 -10.22 -2.94
N LYS A 146 -16.21 -11.55 -3.10
CA LYS A 146 -15.66 -12.53 -2.14
C LYS A 146 -14.19 -12.30 -1.77
N TYR A 147 -13.40 -11.60 -2.58
CA TYR A 147 -12.02 -11.27 -2.19
C TYR A 147 -11.93 -10.33 -0.99
N PHE A 148 -13.00 -9.57 -0.69
CA PHE A 148 -12.97 -8.54 0.34
C PHE A 148 -14.22 -8.48 1.22
N GLN A 149 -15.21 -9.35 0.97
CA GLN A 149 -16.49 -9.36 1.69
C GLN A 149 -16.33 -9.53 3.21
N ASP A 150 -15.32 -10.30 3.64
CA ASP A 150 -15.07 -10.57 5.06
C ASP A 150 -14.44 -9.34 5.77
N TYR A 151 -13.98 -8.35 5.00
CA TYR A 151 -13.32 -7.14 5.47
C TYR A 151 -14.18 -5.88 5.25
N LEU A 152 -15.48 -6.01 5.01
CA LEU A 152 -16.37 -4.87 4.73
C LEU A 152 -16.37 -3.80 5.83
N ALA A 153 -16.21 -4.18 7.09
CA ALA A 153 -16.10 -3.22 8.19
C ALA A 153 -14.87 -2.33 8.05
N ASP A 154 -13.71 -2.92 7.77
CA ASP A 154 -12.45 -2.21 7.54
C ASP A 154 -12.54 -1.35 6.27
N ILE A 155 -13.11 -1.90 5.19
CA ILE A 155 -13.28 -1.19 3.91
C ILE A 155 -14.16 0.05 4.06
N ARG A 156 -15.23 -0.01 4.86
CA ARG A 156 -16.03 1.19 5.16
C ARG A 156 -15.21 2.28 5.86
N GLN A 157 -14.25 1.89 6.71
CA GLN A 157 -13.37 2.83 7.38
C GLN A 157 -12.30 3.39 6.44
N ILE A 158 -11.78 2.56 5.54
CA ILE A 158 -10.81 2.92 4.49
C ILE A 158 -11.43 3.88 3.49
N LEU A 159 -12.69 3.64 3.09
CA LEU A 159 -13.43 4.41 2.09
C LEU A 159 -14.27 5.55 2.70
N LYS A 160 -13.90 6.04 3.88
CA LYS A 160 -14.43 7.30 4.39
C LYS A 160 -13.99 8.43 3.48
N PHE A 161 -14.94 9.29 3.12
CA PHE A 161 -14.67 10.46 2.32
C PHE A 161 -13.75 11.42 3.06
N SER A 162 -12.98 12.21 2.32
CA SER A 162 -12.30 13.37 2.91
C SER A 162 -13.32 14.41 3.36
N SER A 163 -12.96 15.18 4.39
CA SER A 163 -13.82 16.25 4.90
C SER A 163 -14.21 17.26 3.82
N VAL A 164 -13.33 17.53 2.86
CA VAL A 164 -13.59 18.42 1.71
C VAL A 164 -14.71 17.87 0.82
N VAL A 165 -14.67 16.57 0.51
CA VAL A 165 -15.70 15.91 -0.31
C VAL A 165 -17.02 15.84 0.45
N GLU A 166 -16.99 15.52 1.75
CA GLU A 166 -18.19 15.51 2.61
C GLU A 166 -18.88 16.89 2.63
N GLN A 167 -18.13 17.96 2.90
CA GLN A 167 -18.66 19.33 2.94
C GLN A 167 -19.24 19.78 1.60
N THR A 168 -18.54 19.47 0.50
CA THR A 168 -19.01 19.78 -0.85
C THR A 168 -20.30 19.03 -1.18
N GLY A 169 -20.36 17.76 -0.79
CA GLY A 169 -21.56 16.92 -0.91
C GLY A 169 -22.74 17.51 -0.15
N GLU A 170 -22.57 17.82 1.14
CA GLU A 170 -23.61 18.40 1.98
C GLU A 170 -24.17 19.72 1.43
N LYS A 171 -23.28 20.61 0.95
CA LYS A 171 -23.69 21.88 0.32
C LYS A 171 -24.54 21.64 -0.93
N SER A 172 -24.17 20.64 -1.73
CA SER A 172 -24.87 20.29 -2.96
C SER A 172 -26.26 19.73 -2.64
N PHE A 173 -26.36 18.81 -1.67
CA PHE A 173 -27.65 18.28 -1.19
C PHE A 173 -28.56 19.41 -0.68
N ARG A 174 -28.06 20.31 0.16
CA ARG A 174 -28.87 21.43 0.69
C ARG A 174 -29.36 22.38 -0.40
N THR A 175 -28.64 22.52 -1.51
CA THR A 175 -29.06 23.36 -2.63
C THR A 175 -30.19 22.70 -3.42
N VAL A 176 -30.06 21.40 -3.72
CA VAL A 176 -31.08 20.64 -4.48
C VAL A 176 -32.40 20.53 -3.72
N TRP A 177 -32.37 20.40 -2.39
CA TRP A 177 -33.59 20.30 -1.59
C TRP A 177 -34.26 21.65 -1.28
N LYS A 178 -33.63 22.77 -1.66
CA LYS A 178 -34.18 24.12 -1.50
C LYS A 178 -34.75 24.70 -2.81
N SER A 179 -34.57 24.02 -3.93
CA SER A 179 -35.16 24.35 -5.24
C SER A 179 -36.42 23.53 -5.49
#